data_AF-A0A8D2JRP6-F1
#
_entry.id   AF-A0A8D2JRP6-F1
#
_cell.length_a   1.000
_cell.length_b   1.000
_cell.length_c   1.000
_cell.angle_alpha   90.00
_cell.angle_beta   90.00
_cell.angle_gamma   90.00
#
_symmetry.space_group_name_H-M   'P 1'
#
loop_
_entity.id
_entity.type
_entity.pdbx_description
1 polymer ?
#
loop_
_entity_poly.entity_id
_entity_poly.type
_entity_poly.pdbx_seq_one_letter_code
_entity_poly.pdbx_strand_id
1 'polypeptide(L)'
;MVTEQEVEAIGQTLVDPRQPLQARFRALFTLRGLGGPGAIAWISQAFADDSALLKHELAYCLGQMRDPRAIPVLRDVLRDARQEPMVRHEAGEALGAIGSPEVLELLKQYSTDPVVEVAETCQLAVQRLEWLQQHSGQPAVAGPYLSVDPAPPAEERDVGQLRRALLDETLPLFDRYRAMFALRNAGGEEAALALAEGLHCGSALFRHEVGYVLGQLQHEAAVPQLAAALACAAESPMVRHECAEALGAIARPACLAALRAHAADPERVVRESCEVALDLYEHERGPAFQYADGLERLRPPPSW
;
A
#
# COMPACT_ATOMS: atom_id res chain seq x y z
N MET A 1 -4.37 28.82 0.44
CA MET A 1 -5.51 27.89 0.38
C MET A 1 -5.49 27.22 -0.98
N VAL A 2 -5.74 25.92 -1.04
CA VAL A 2 -5.86 25.19 -2.31
C VAL A 2 -7.25 25.46 -2.86
N THR A 3 -7.34 25.74 -4.16
CA THR A 3 -8.58 26.06 -4.86
C THR A 3 -9.23 24.81 -5.45
N GLU A 4 -10.54 24.84 -5.65
CA GLU A 4 -11.25 23.75 -6.36
C GLU A 4 -10.69 23.53 -7.78
N GLN A 5 -10.23 24.61 -8.44
CA GLN A 5 -9.58 24.56 -9.74
C GLN A 5 -8.24 23.80 -9.73
N GLU A 6 -7.44 23.95 -8.66
CA GLU A 6 -6.20 23.19 -8.49
C GLU A 6 -6.50 21.69 -8.31
N VAL A 7 -7.53 21.34 -7.52
CA VAL A 7 -7.99 19.94 -7.37
C VAL A 7 -8.47 19.38 -8.71
N GLU A 8 -9.24 20.16 -9.47
CA GLU A 8 -9.73 19.79 -10.80
C GLU A 8 -8.59 19.51 -11.79
N ALA A 9 -7.61 20.40 -11.89
CA ALA A 9 -6.48 20.24 -12.80
C ALA A 9 -5.63 18.98 -12.47
N ILE A 10 -5.41 18.71 -11.19
CA ILE A 10 -4.72 17.49 -10.76
C ILE A 10 -5.58 16.25 -11.07
N GLY A 11 -6.88 16.33 -10.81
CA GLY A 11 -7.85 15.27 -11.15
C GLY A 11 -7.87 14.91 -12.63
N GLN A 12 -7.86 15.91 -13.51
CA GLN A 12 -7.77 15.71 -14.96
C GLN A 12 -6.47 14.97 -15.36
N THR A 13 -5.37 15.25 -14.67
CA THR A 13 -4.11 14.52 -14.87
C THR A 13 -4.23 13.06 -14.46
N LEU A 14 -4.88 12.78 -13.32
CA LEU A 14 -5.06 11.41 -12.81
C LEU A 14 -5.90 10.54 -13.77
N VAL A 15 -6.98 11.08 -14.32
CA VAL A 15 -7.92 10.29 -15.15
C VAL A 15 -7.55 10.22 -16.64
N ASP A 16 -6.54 10.96 -17.10
CA ASP A 16 -6.14 10.96 -18.51
C ASP A 16 -5.21 9.77 -18.82
N PRO A 17 -5.65 8.74 -19.56
CA PRO A 17 -4.83 7.57 -19.86
C PRO A 17 -3.66 7.88 -20.81
N ARG A 18 -3.59 9.09 -21.38
CA ARG A 18 -2.46 9.54 -22.20
C ARG A 18 -1.31 10.08 -21.35
N GLN A 19 -1.55 10.37 -20.07
CA GLN A 19 -0.49 10.80 -19.15
C GLN A 19 0.38 9.59 -18.77
N PRO A 20 1.71 9.76 -18.66
CA PRO A 20 2.60 8.73 -18.15
C PRO A 20 2.17 8.26 -16.76
N LEU A 21 2.37 6.98 -16.45
CA LEU A 21 1.87 6.39 -15.21
C LEU A 21 2.42 7.11 -13.98
N GLN A 22 3.73 7.40 -13.97
CA GLN A 22 4.37 8.20 -12.92
C GLN A 22 3.71 9.57 -12.67
N ALA A 23 3.25 10.28 -13.72
CA ALA A 23 2.57 11.57 -13.57
C ALA A 23 1.19 11.40 -12.91
N ARG A 24 0.50 10.31 -13.22
CA ARG A 24 -0.79 9.94 -12.64
C ARG A 24 -0.64 9.54 -11.17
N PHE A 25 0.42 8.82 -10.80
CA PHE A 25 0.76 8.51 -9.40
C PHE A 25 1.05 9.78 -8.59
N ARG A 26 1.84 10.72 -9.14
CA ARG A 26 2.09 12.01 -8.48
C ARG A 26 0.79 12.80 -8.29
N ALA A 27 -0.10 12.79 -9.29
CA ALA A 27 -1.43 13.40 -9.17
C ALA A 27 -2.27 12.74 -8.08
N LEU A 28 -2.31 11.40 -8.04
CA LEU A 28 -3.00 10.61 -7.02
C LEU A 28 -2.53 10.94 -5.61
N PHE A 29 -1.22 10.88 -5.34
CA PHE A 29 -0.69 11.19 -4.01
C PHE A 29 -0.90 12.66 -3.62
N THR A 30 -0.87 13.57 -4.60
CA THR A 30 -1.22 14.98 -4.36
C THR A 30 -2.68 15.10 -3.93
N LEU A 31 -3.62 14.46 -4.64
CA LEU A 31 -5.05 14.44 -4.28
C LEU A 31 -5.29 13.79 -2.91
N ARG A 32 -4.58 12.71 -2.58
CA ARG A 32 -4.62 12.07 -1.26
C ARG A 32 -4.17 13.03 -0.16
N GLY A 33 -3.12 13.82 -0.38
CA GLY A 33 -2.64 14.83 0.56
C GLY A 33 -3.61 16.03 0.71
N LEU A 34 -4.28 16.42 -0.38
CA LEU A 34 -5.28 17.49 -0.37
C LEU A 34 -6.57 17.08 0.34
N GLY A 35 -7.03 15.86 0.09
CA GLY A 35 -8.28 15.32 0.61
C GLY A 35 -9.54 16.10 0.16
N GLY A 36 -10.64 15.83 0.84
CA GLY A 36 -11.93 16.47 0.55
C GLY A 36 -12.74 15.78 -0.56
N PRO A 37 -14.00 16.22 -0.77
CA PRO A 37 -14.95 15.52 -1.62
C PRO A 37 -14.55 15.56 -3.10
N GLY A 38 -13.96 16.66 -3.57
CA GLY A 38 -13.47 16.77 -4.95
C GLY A 38 -12.34 15.80 -5.25
N ALA A 39 -11.36 15.67 -4.34
CA ALA A 39 -10.28 14.70 -4.47
C ALA A 39 -10.81 13.25 -4.50
N ILE A 40 -11.73 12.91 -3.58
CA ILE A 40 -12.38 11.60 -3.55
C ILE A 40 -13.09 11.31 -4.87
N ALA A 41 -13.83 12.28 -5.42
CA ALA A 41 -14.54 12.10 -6.70
C ALA A 41 -13.57 11.81 -7.86
N TRP A 42 -12.46 12.56 -7.97
CA TRP A 42 -11.46 12.33 -9.00
C TRP A 42 -10.74 10.99 -8.87
N ILE A 43 -10.36 10.61 -7.64
CA ILE A 43 -9.77 9.30 -7.36
C ILE A 43 -10.77 8.19 -7.71
N SER A 44 -12.05 8.36 -7.33
CA SER A 44 -13.12 7.39 -7.62
C SER A 44 -13.35 7.19 -9.12
N GLN A 45 -13.25 8.25 -9.91
CA GLN A 45 -13.45 8.18 -11.36
C GLN A 45 -12.37 7.34 -12.06
N ALA A 46 -11.14 7.29 -11.51
CA ALA A 46 -10.03 6.56 -12.10
C ALA A 46 -10.13 5.04 -11.95
N PHE A 47 -11.09 4.49 -11.20
CA PHE A 47 -11.31 3.03 -11.12
C PHE A 47 -11.74 2.39 -12.45
N ALA A 48 -12.06 3.19 -13.46
CA ALA A 48 -12.33 2.74 -14.82
C ALA A 48 -11.05 2.48 -15.66
N ASP A 49 -9.85 2.66 -15.08
CA ASP A 49 -8.58 2.46 -15.77
C ASP A 49 -8.23 0.97 -15.99
N ASP A 50 -7.41 0.69 -17.01
CA ASP A 50 -6.95 -0.66 -17.33
C ASP A 50 -5.75 -1.12 -16.46
N SER A 51 -5.06 -0.22 -15.76
CA SER A 51 -3.95 -0.56 -14.88
C SER A 51 -4.47 -1.05 -13.53
N ALA A 52 -4.29 -2.35 -13.26
CA ALA A 52 -4.57 -2.93 -11.95
C ALA A 52 -3.73 -2.28 -10.83
N LEU A 53 -2.48 -1.92 -11.15
CA LEU A 53 -1.60 -1.22 -10.22
C LEU A 53 -2.17 0.14 -9.82
N LEU A 54 -2.57 0.96 -10.80
CA LEU A 54 -3.17 2.25 -10.50
C LEU A 54 -4.45 2.08 -9.69
N LYS A 55 -5.36 1.19 -10.11
CA LYS A 55 -6.63 0.95 -9.40
C LYS A 55 -6.44 0.51 -7.95
N HIS A 56 -5.46 -0.36 -7.68
CA HIS A 56 -5.04 -0.71 -6.33
C HIS A 56 -4.64 0.54 -5.55
N GLU A 57 -3.74 1.36 -6.09
CA GLU A 57 -3.26 2.58 -5.42
C GLU A 57 -4.38 3.60 -5.15
N LEU A 58 -5.40 3.68 -6.01
CA LEU A 58 -6.60 4.50 -5.77
C LEU A 58 -7.30 4.05 -4.48
N ALA A 59 -7.51 2.74 -4.32
CA ALA A 59 -8.16 2.18 -3.13
C ALA A 59 -7.32 2.42 -1.88
N TYR A 60 -6.00 2.16 -1.95
CA TYR A 60 -5.06 2.43 -0.88
C TYR A 60 -5.16 3.89 -0.41
N CYS A 61 -5.06 4.84 -1.36
CA CYS A 61 -5.14 6.27 -1.07
C CYS A 61 -6.45 6.66 -0.39
N LEU A 62 -7.59 6.14 -0.87
CA LEU A 62 -8.90 6.39 -0.24
C LEU A 62 -8.97 5.84 1.19
N GLY A 63 -8.39 4.66 1.45
CA GLY A 63 -8.26 4.09 2.78
C GLY A 63 -7.45 4.97 3.73
N GLN A 64 -6.27 5.39 3.28
CA GLN A 64 -5.36 6.26 4.04
C GLN A 64 -5.95 7.66 4.33
N MET A 65 -6.85 8.14 3.48
CA MET A 65 -7.58 9.40 3.71
C MET A 65 -8.57 9.31 4.88
N ARG A 66 -9.02 8.11 5.25
CA ARG A 66 -9.98 7.83 6.33
C ARG A 66 -11.28 8.64 6.25
N ASP A 67 -11.70 8.95 5.03
CA ASP A 67 -12.91 9.73 4.79
C ASP A 67 -14.08 8.80 4.43
N PRO A 68 -15.14 8.73 5.26
CA PRO A 68 -16.28 7.85 5.00
C PRO A 68 -16.99 8.10 3.66
N ARG A 69 -16.79 9.27 3.03
CA ARG A 69 -17.34 9.56 1.69
C ARG A 69 -16.79 8.64 0.60
N ALA A 70 -15.64 8.00 0.83
CA ALA A 70 -15.07 7.00 -0.08
C ALA A 70 -15.72 5.61 0.04
N ILE A 71 -16.49 5.34 1.10
CA ILE A 71 -17.07 4.01 1.35
C ILE A 71 -17.91 3.51 0.16
N PRO A 72 -18.83 4.30 -0.45
CA PRO A 72 -19.65 3.80 -1.57
C PRO A 72 -18.82 3.22 -2.72
N VAL A 73 -17.78 3.93 -3.19
CA VAL A 73 -16.95 3.45 -4.30
C VAL A 73 -16.14 2.21 -3.90
N LEU A 74 -15.60 2.17 -2.68
CA LEU A 74 -14.83 1.02 -2.20
C LEU A 74 -15.71 -0.23 -2.05
N ARG A 75 -16.97 -0.07 -1.62
CA ARG A 75 -17.95 -1.18 -1.60
C ARG A 75 -18.22 -1.72 -2.99
N ASP A 76 -18.35 -0.84 -3.98
CA ASP A 76 -18.60 -1.24 -5.37
C ASP A 76 -17.39 -1.98 -5.96
N VAL A 77 -16.18 -1.51 -5.69
CA VAL A 77 -14.93 -2.17 -6.12
C VAL A 77 -14.76 -3.54 -5.47
N LEU A 78 -14.95 -3.67 -4.16
CA LEU A 78 -14.86 -4.96 -3.45
C LEU A 78 -15.85 -6.01 -4.02
N ARG A 79 -17.05 -5.56 -4.41
CA ARG A 79 -18.13 -6.40 -4.96
C ARG A 79 -17.92 -6.79 -6.41
N ASP A 80 -17.17 -6.01 -7.19
CA ASP A 80 -17.02 -6.25 -8.62
C ASP A 80 -16.03 -7.38 -8.87
N ALA A 81 -16.55 -8.59 -9.10
CA ALA A 81 -15.74 -9.77 -9.42
C ALA A 81 -14.96 -9.67 -10.76
N ARG A 82 -15.16 -8.60 -11.54
CA ARG A 82 -14.35 -8.31 -12.74
C ARG A 82 -13.07 -7.55 -12.40
N GLN A 83 -12.98 -6.93 -11.23
CA GLN A 83 -11.74 -6.33 -10.75
C GLN A 83 -10.75 -7.43 -10.36
N GLU A 84 -9.46 -7.14 -10.53
CA GLU A 84 -8.39 -8.06 -10.21
C GLU A 84 -8.35 -8.32 -8.69
N PRO A 85 -7.87 -9.49 -8.23
CA PRO A 85 -7.70 -9.78 -6.81
C PRO A 85 -6.97 -8.68 -6.03
N MET A 86 -5.92 -8.10 -6.62
CA MET A 86 -5.15 -7.01 -6.00
C MET A 86 -6.03 -5.78 -5.69
N VAL A 87 -6.86 -5.38 -6.66
CA VAL A 87 -7.72 -4.20 -6.52
C VAL A 87 -8.83 -4.46 -5.50
N ARG A 88 -9.38 -5.68 -5.48
CA ARG A 88 -10.46 -6.06 -4.55
C ARG A 88 -9.97 -6.18 -3.11
N HIS A 89 -8.78 -6.73 -2.87
CA HIS A 89 -8.24 -6.77 -1.51
C HIS A 89 -8.01 -5.34 -1.02
N GLU A 90 -7.40 -4.47 -1.85
CA GLU A 90 -7.05 -3.13 -1.43
C GLU A 90 -8.30 -2.30 -1.09
N ALA A 91 -9.40 -2.50 -1.82
CA ALA A 91 -10.69 -1.93 -1.45
C ALA A 91 -11.22 -2.45 -0.10
N GLY A 92 -11.07 -3.75 0.18
CA GLY A 92 -11.41 -4.35 1.47
C GLY A 92 -10.58 -3.80 2.64
N GLU A 93 -9.28 -3.64 2.43
CA GLU A 93 -8.36 -3.06 3.41
C GLU A 93 -8.69 -1.59 3.66
N ALA A 94 -8.90 -0.81 2.60
CA ALA A 94 -9.27 0.59 2.68
C ALA A 94 -10.56 0.82 3.50
N LEU A 95 -11.56 -0.06 3.36
CA LEU A 95 -12.77 -0.03 4.18
C LEU A 95 -12.44 -0.24 5.67
N GLY A 96 -11.51 -1.13 6.01
CA GLY A 96 -11.00 -1.33 7.37
C GLY A 96 -10.15 -0.15 7.88
N ALA A 97 -9.35 0.47 7.00
CA ALA A 97 -8.53 1.64 7.31
C ALA A 97 -9.38 2.88 7.64
N ILE A 98 -10.48 3.11 6.90
CA ILE A 98 -11.47 4.16 7.19
C ILE A 98 -12.04 4.01 8.60
N GLY A 99 -12.18 2.79 9.10
CA GLY A 99 -12.52 2.54 10.50
C GLY A 99 -14.01 2.73 10.82
N SER A 100 -14.88 2.86 9.80
CA SER A 100 -16.31 3.04 10.02
C SER A 100 -16.99 1.70 10.33
N PRO A 101 -17.76 1.56 11.43
CA PRO A 101 -18.42 0.29 11.75
C PRO A 101 -19.53 -0.08 10.76
N GLU A 102 -19.99 0.84 9.91
CA GLU A 102 -21.07 0.57 8.94
C GLU A 102 -20.69 -0.45 7.87
N VAL A 103 -19.38 -0.67 7.65
CA VAL A 103 -18.88 -1.62 6.65
C VAL A 103 -18.69 -3.03 7.23
N LEU A 104 -18.88 -3.22 8.53
CA LEU A 104 -18.54 -4.47 9.23
C LEU A 104 -19.28 -5.69 8.67
N GLU A 105 -20.59 -5.57 8.42
CA GLU A 105 -21.38 -6.67 7.86
C GLU A 105 -20.99 -7.02 6.43
N LEU A 106 -20.56 -6.02 5.63
CA LEU A 106 -20.02 -6.28 4.31
C LEU A 106 -18.69 -7.02 4.41
N LEU A 107 -17.78 -6.57 5.28
CA LEU A 107 -16.48 -7.22 5.44
C LEU A 107 -16.64 -8.67 5.93
N LYS A 108 -17.53 -8.93 6.90
CA LYS A 108 -17.88 -10.30 7.34
C LYS A 108 -18.40 -11.17 6.20
N GLN A 109 -19.24 -10.62 5.31
CA GLN A 109 -19.71 -11.34 4.13
C GLN A 109 -18.53 -11.74 3.23
N TYR A 110 -17.61 -10.81 2.95
CA TYR A 110 -16.46 -11.04 2.09
C TYR A 110 -15.29 -11.76 2.78
N SER A 111 -15.32 -11.98 4.10
CA SER A 111 -14.39 -12.88 4.81
C SER A 111 -14.45 -14.34 4.33
N THR A 112 -15.43 -14.69 3.50
CA THR A 112 -15.60 -16.02 2.88
C THR A 112 -15.58 -15.96 1.35
N ASP A 113 -15.02 -14.89 0.77
CA ASP A 113 -14.87 -14.76 -0.68
C ASP A 113 -14.04 -15.93 -1.25
N PRO A 114 -14.36 -16.42 -2.47
CA PRO A 114 -13.57 -17.48 -3.10
C PRO A 114 -12.15 -17.04 -3.46
N VAL A 115 -11.87 -15.73 -3.56
CA VAL A 115 -10.52 -15.20 -3.75
C VAL A 115 -9.87 -15.04 -2.39
N VAL A 116 -8.80 -15.82 -2.14
CA VAL A 116 -8.18 -15.94 -0.81
C VAL A 116 -7.66 -14.60 -0.29
N GLU A 117 -7.07 -13.78 -1.15
CA GLU A 117 -6.56 -12.44 -0.80
C GLU A 117 -7.70 -11.54 -0.29
N VAL A 118 -8.86 -11.58 -0.95
CA VAL A 118 -10.04 -10.80 -0.55
C VAL A 118 -10.60 -11.31 0.78
N ALA A 119 -10.68 -12.63 0.95
CA ALA A 119 -11.17 -13.26 2.17
C ALA A 119 -10.28 -12.91 3.38
N GLU A 120 -8.97 -13.12 3.25
CA GLU A 120 -7.99 -12.83 4.30
C GLU A 120 -7.98 -11.33 4.66
N THR A 121 -7.97 -10.44 3.67
CA THR A 121 -8.04 -8.99 3.92
C THR A 121 -9.32 -8.60 4.65
N CYS A 122 -10.47 -9.13 4.24
CA CYS A 122 -11.73 -8.82 4.92
C CYS A 122 -11.76 -9.38 6.35
N GLN A 123 -11.13 -10.54 6.62
CA GLN A 123 -10.98 -11.08 7.97
C GLN A 123 -10.09 -10.19 8.85
N LEU A 124 -8.99 -9.67 8.30
CA LEU A 124 -8.11 -8.72 9.00
C LEU A 124 -8.85 -7.40 9.29
N ALA A 125 -9.58 -6.87 8.30
CA ALA A 125 -10.34 -5.64 8.45
C ALA A 125 -11.47 -5.75 9.50
N VAL A 126 -12.16 -6.90 9.58
CA VAL A 126 -13.12 -7.18 10.65
C VAL A 126 -12.44 -7.13 12.02
N GLN A 127 -11.34 -7.88 12.19
CA GLN A 127 -10.60 -7.92 13.46
C GLN A 127 -10.06 -6.54 13.86
N ARG A 128 -9.61 -5.75 12.87
CA ARG A 128 -9.21 -4.36 13.07
C ARG A 128 -10.35 -3.51 13.60
N LEU A 129 -11.53 -3.55 12.97
CA LEU A 129 -12.69 -2.77 13.40
C LEU A 129 -13.17 -3.17 14.79
N GLU A 130 -13.17 -4.47 15.10
CA GLU A 130 -13.49 -4.98 16.43
C GLU A 130 -12.48 -4.50 17.47
N TRP A 131 -11.18 -4.51 17.14
CA TRP A 131 -10.14 -3.95 17.99
C TRP A 131 -10.35 -2.46 18.26
N LEU A 132 -10.65 -1.66 17.22
CA LEU A 132 -10.93 -0.22 17.35
C LEU A 132 -12.14 0.06 18.25
N GLN A 133 -13.20 -0.76 18.16
CA GLN A 133 -14.37 -0.64 19.03
C GLN A 133 -14.03 -0.92 20.49
N GLN A 134 -13.25 -1.99 20.76
CA GLN A 134 -12.83 -2.38 22.11
C GLN A 134 -11.88 -1.36 22.75
N HIS A 135 -11.08 -0.67 21.95
CA HIS A 135 -10.09 0.32 22.40
C HIS A 135 -10.58 1.76 22.22
N SER A 136 -11.89 1.95 21.96
CA SER A 136 -12.48 3.27 21.78
C SER A 136 -12.29 4.13 23.05
N GLY A 137 -11.73 5.33 22.86
CA GLY A 137 -11.43 6.26 23.97
C GLY A 137 -10.02 6.16 24.56
N GLN A 138 -9.18 5.20 24.12
CA GLN A 138 -7.76 5.21 24.43
C GLN A 138 -7.00 6.17 23.48
N PRO A 139 -5.97 6.89 23.95
CA PRO A 139 -5.13 7.68 23.06
C PRO A 139 -4.50 6.74 22.03
N ALA A 140 -4.62 7.08 20.75
CA ALA A 140 -3.97 6.32 19.70
C ALA A 140 -2.47 6.24 20.00
N VAL A 141 -1.92 5.02 20.06
CA VAL A 141 -0.48 4.84 20.16
C VAL A 141 0.10 5.30 18.83
N ALA A 142 0.63 6.52 18.81
CA ALA A 142 1.31 7.05 17.65
C ALA A 142 2.58 6.21 17.40
N GLY A 143 2.56 5.42 16.33
CA GLY A 143 3.73 4.71 15.85
C GLY A 143 4.70 5.65 15.12
N PRO A 144 5.89 5.14 14.74
CA PRO A 144 6.86 5.92 13.98
C PRO A 144 6.45 6.19 12.52
N TYR A 145 5.39 5.53 12.03
CA TYR A 145 4.87 5.67 10.67
C TYR A 145 3.52 6.39 10.66
N LEU A 146 3.27 7.15 9.60
CA LEU A 146 2.03 7.91 9.40
C LEU A 146 0.93 7.08 8.69
N SER A 147 1.23 5.85 8.30
CA SER A 147 0.28 4.95 7.65
C SER A 147 -0.81 4.48 8.62
N VAL A 148 -1.98 4.20 8.06
CA VAL A 148 -3.06 3.51 8.74
C VAL A 148 -2.91 2.03 8.41
N ASP A 149 -2.38 1.27 9.37
CA ASP A 149 -2.04 -0.14 9.16
C ASP A 149 -3.26 -1.08 9.38
N PRO A 150 -3.32 -2.23 8.67
CA PRO A 150 -4.40 -3.22 8.80
C PRO A 150 -4.45 -3.90 10.18
N ALA A 151 -3.38 -3.88 10.96
CA ALA A 151 -3.38 -4.35 12.35
C ALA A 151 -2.58 -3.40 13.27
N PRO A 152 -2.96 -3.26 14.55
CA PRO A 152 -2.13 -2.54 15.52
C PRO A 152 -0.84 -3.32 15.82
N PRO A 153 0.30 -2.68 16.11
CA PRO A 153 1.51 -3.40 16.48
C PRO A 153 1.29 -4.25 17.76
N ALA A 154 2.01 -5.37 17.84
CA ALA A 154 2.11 -6.16 19.07
C ALA A 154 2.77 -5.34 20.20
N GLU A 155 2.45 -5.67 21.46
CA GLU A 155 3.07 -5.02 22.63
C GLU A 155 4.50 -5.52 22.91
N GLU A 156 4.79 -6.76 22.49
CA GLU A 156 6.11 -7.37 22.59
C GLU A 156 7.17 -6.54 21.83
N ARG A 157 8.38 -6.46 22.40
CA ARG A 157 9.49 -5.63 21.90
C ARG A 157 10.74 -6.44 21.56
N ASP A 158 10.83 -7.68 22.03
CA ASP A 158 11.92 -8.58 21.71
C ASP A 158 11.80 -9.06 20.25
N VAL A 159 12.77 -8.69 19.42
CA VAL A 159 12.78 -9.01 17.98
C VAL A 159 12.75 -10.52 17.73
N GLY A 160 13.42 -11.32 18.57
CA GLY A 160 13.41 -12.78 18.47
C GLY A 160 12.04 -13.41 18.74
N GLN A 161 11.29 -12.91 19.72
CA GLN A 161 9.90 -13.32 19.99
C GLN A 161 8.96 -12.88 18.87
N LEU A 162 9.08 -11.63 18.42
CA LEU A 162 8.28 -11.11 17.31
C LEU A 162 8.52 -11.90 16.01
N ARG A 163 9.78 -12.24 15.71
CA ARG A 163 10.13 -13.12 14.59
C ARG A 163 9.45 -14.48 14.69
N ARG A 164 9.48 -15.11 15.87
CA ARG A 164 8.80 -16.40 16.07
C ARG A 164 7.29 -16.27 15.82
N ALA A 165 6.65 -15.23 16.32
CA ALA A 165 5.22 -14.99 16.08
C ALA A 165 4.92 -14.71 14.60
N LEU A 166 5.75 -13.92 13.91
CA LEU A 166 5.60 -13.63 12.48
C LEU A 166 5.58 -14.91 11.62
N LEU A 167 6.47 -15.85 11.93
CA LEU A 167 6.73 -17.06 11.15
C LEU A 167 5.91 -18.29 11.59
N ASP A 168 5.16 -18.19 12.68
CA ASP A 168 4.34 -19.30 13.18
C ASP A 168 3.02 -19.40 12.41
N GLU A 169 2.94 -20.34 11.46
CA GLU A 169 1.75 -20.58 10.65
C GLU A 169 0.55 -21.16 11.43
N THR A 170 0.74 -21.50 12.71
CA THR A 170 -0.38 -21.93 13.58
C THR A 170 -1.11 -20.75 14.23
N LEU A 171 -0.51 -19.55 14.22
CA LEU A 171 -1.12 -18.34 14.75
C LEU A 171 -2.12 -17.72 13.76
N PRO A 172 -3.19 -17.07 14.27
CA PRO A 172 -4.08 -16.27 13.43
C PRO A 172 -3.32 -15.22 12.62
N LEU A 173 -3.75 -14.98 11.38
CA LEU A 173 -3.11 -14.02 10.48
C LEU A 173 -3.00 -12.61 11.10
N PHE A 174 -4.03 -12.19 11.85
CA PHE A 174 -4.03 -10.90 12.54
C PHE A 174 -2.88 -10.79 13.54
N ASP A 175 -2.64 -11.82 14.37
CA ASP A 175 -1.53 -11.81 15.34
C ASP A 175 -0.16 -11.78 14.66
N ARG A 176 -0.02 -12.48 13.53
CA ARG A 176 1.19 -12.42 12.70
C ARG A 176 1.41 -11.02 12.12
N TYR A 177 0.35 -10.34 11.67
CA TYR A 177 0.40 -8.94 11.23
C TYR A 177 0.77 -7.99 12.39
N ARG A 178 0.24 -8.20 13.59
CA ARG A 178 0.64 -7.40 14.77
C ARG A 178 2.14 -7.52 15.04
N ALA A 179 2.70 -8.73 14.93
CA ALA A 179 4.14 -8.96 15.06
C ALA A 179 4.93 -8.30 13.92
N MET A 180 4.42 -8.37 12.69
CA MET A 180 4.99 -7.71 11.51
C MET A 180 5.15 -6.19 11.72
N PHE A 181 4.09 -5.49 12.11
CA PHE A 181 4.17 -4.04 12.36
C PHE A 181 5.02 -3.69 13.58
N ALA A 182 5.07 -4.55 14.61
CA ALA A 182 5.99 -4.36 15.73
C ALA A 182 7.46 -4.48 15.30
N LEU A 183 7.79 -5.43 14.42
CA LEU A 183 9.13 -5.56 13.82
C LEU A 183 9.49 -4.33 12.98
N ARG A 184 8.58 -3.87 12.11
CA ARG A 184 8.77 -2.63 11.34
C ARG A 184 9.05 -1.43 12.25
N ASN A 185 8.32 -1.32 13.34
CA ASN A 185 8.46 -0.23 14.31
C ASN A 185 9.74 -0.34 15.15
N ALA A 186 10.21 -1.55 15.44
CA ALA A 186 11.48 -1.78 16.12
C ALA A 186 12.68 -1.35 15.26
N GLY A 187 12.61 -1.66 13.96
CA GLY A 187 13.60 -1.28 12.96
C GLY A 187 14.98 -1.91 13.19
N GLY A 188 15.96 -1.44 12.42
CA GLY A 188 17.31 -2.00 12.41
C GLY A 188 17.44 -3.30 11.63
N GLU A 189 18.69 -3.78 11.51
CA GLU A 189 19.05 -4.92 10.66
C GLU A 189 18.38 -6.23 11.10
N GLU A 190 18.37 -6.51 12.41
CA GLU A 190 17.77 -7.75 12.94
C GLU A 190 16.28 -7.86 12.60
N ALA A 191 15.52 -6.78 12.78
CA ALA A 191 14.10 -6.74 12.45
C ALA A 191 13.87 -6.81 10.93
N ALA A 192 14.70 -6.13 10.13
CA ALA A 192 14.62 -6.20 8.67
C ALA A 192 14.84 -7.63 8.14
N LEU A 193 15.83 -8.34 8.68
CA LEU A 193 16.09 -9.73 8.31
C LEU A 193 14.97 -10.67 8.79
N ALA A 194 14.44 -10.46 10.00
CA ALA A 194 13.29 -11.22 10.50
C ALA A 194 12.05 -11.04 9.62
N LEU A 195 11.76 -9.80 9.20
CA LEU A 195 10.69 -9.51 8.25
C LEU A 195 10.94 -10.19 6.90
N ALA A 196 12.14 -10.10 6.36
CA ALA A 196 12.49 -10.69 5.06
C ALA A 196 12.37 -12.22 5.01
N GLU A 197 12.49 -12.92 6.15
CA GLU A 197 12.16 -14.36 6.23
C GLU A 197 10.68 -14.63 5.93
N GLY A 198 9.79 -13.69 6.26
CA GLY A 198 8.35 -13.76 5.98
C GLY A 198 8.01 -13.84 4.49
N LEU A 199 8.91 -13.42 3.58
CA LEU A 199 8.77 -13.58 2.13
C LEU A 199 8.81 -15.06 1.68
N HIS A 200 9.01 -16.02 2.59
CA HIS A 200 9.09 -17.45 2.29
C HIS A 200 7.98 -18.28 2.93
N CYS A 201 6.99 -17.66 3.59
CA CYS A 201 5.92 -18.37 4.28
C CYS A 201 4.55 -17.70 4.10
N GLY A 202 3.50 -18.33 4.63
CA GLY A 202 2.14 -17.78 4.61
C GLY A 202 1.53 -17.64 3.21
N SER A 203 0.46 -16.86 3.14
CA SER A 203 -0.29 -16.57 1.91
C SER A 203 0.40 -15.50 1.06
N ALA A 204 -0.09 -15.31 -0.17
CA ALA A 204 0.37 -14.22 -1.03
C ALA A 204 0.08 -12.85 -0.40
N LEU A 205 -1.07 -12.69 0.30
CA LEU A 205 -1.40 -11.46 1.02
C LEU A 205 -0.37 -11.18 2.14
N PHE A 206 -0.03 -12.21 2.93
CA PHE A 206 0.98 -12.06 3.98
C PHE A 206 2.35 -11.64 3.42
N ARG A 207 2.80 -12.27 2.33
CA ARG A 207 4.10 -11.93 1.70
C ARG A 207 4.10 -10.55 1.05
N HIS A 208 2.98 -10.15 0.46
CA HIS A 208 2.78 -8.79 -0.03
C HIS A 208 2.96 -7.78 1.11
N GLU A 209 2.28 -7.98 2.23
CA GLU A 209 2.41 -7.09 3.40
C GLU A 209 3.84 -7.03 3.94
N VAL A 210 4.56 -8.16 3.96
CA VAL A 210 5.99 -8.20 4.30
C VAL A 210 6.79 -7.28 3.36
N GLY A 211 6.54 -7.35 2.06
CA GLY A 211 7.14 -6.45 1.07
C GLY A 211 6.86 -4.98 1.39
N TYR A 212 5.60 -4.65 1.67
CA TYR A 212 5.16 -3.30 1.99
C TYR A 212 5.88 -2.73 3.21
N VAL A 213 5.89 -3.47 4.34
CA VAL A 213 6.56 -2.98 5.56
C VAL A 213 8.08 -2.92 5.44
N LEU A 214 8.69 -3.76 4.59
CA LEU A 214 10.12 -3.67 4.27
C LEU A 214 10.42 -2.43 3.44
N GLY A 215 9.54 -2.09 2.51
CA GLY A 215 9.56 -0.84 1.75
C GLY A 215 9.47 0.38 2.65
N GLN A 216 8.54 0.37 3.62
CA GLN A 216 8.43 1.44 4.62
C GLN A 216 9.66 1.53 5.54
N LEU A 217 10.21 0.38 5.96
CA LEU A 217 11.38 0.33 6.83
C LEU A 217 12.67 0.83 6.13
N GLN A 218 12.73 0.74 4.79
CA GLN A 218 13.82 1.20 3.94
C GLN A 218 15.22 0.67 4.33
N HIS A 219 15.30 -0.48 5.00
CA HIS A 219 16.57 -1.02 5.48
C HIS A 219 17.27 -1.90 4.41
N GLU A 220 18.50 -1.55 4.07
CA GLU A 220 19.27 -2.16 2.96
C GLU A 220 19.48 -3.67 3.11
N ALA A 221 19.50 -4.21 4.33
CA ALA A 221 19.63 -5.64 4.59
C ALA A 221 18.52 -6.50 3.95
N ALA A 222 17.34 -5.93 3.64
CA ALA A 222 16.24 -6.65 3.02
C ALA A 222 16.37 -6.77 1.48
N VAL A 223 17.23 -5.96 0.85
CA VAL A 223 17.35 -5.87 -0.62
C VAL A 223 17.60 -7.22 -1.30
N PRO A 224 18.48 -8.11 -0.79
CA PRO A 224 18.70 -9.40 -1.43
C PRO A 224 17.42 -10.26 -1.52
N GLN A 225 16.59 -10.25 -0.48
CA GLN A 225 15.36 -11.05 -0.43
C GLN A 225 14.24 -10.42 -1.25
N LEU A 226 14.09 -9.10 -1.20
CA LEU A 226 13.13 -8.38 -2.06
C LEU A 226 13.45 -8.58 -3.55
N ALA A 227 14.72 -8.50 -3.93
CA ALA A 227 15.16 -8.75 -5.31
C ALA A 227 14.94 -10.22 -5.72
N ALA A 228 15.16 -11.18 -4.81
CA ALA A 228 14.90 -12.59 -5.08
C ALA A 228 13.40 -12.87 -5.26
N ALA A 229 12.54 -12.28 -4.44
CA ALA A 229 11.08 -12.39 -4.57
C ALA A 229 10.58 -11.78 -5.88
N LEU A 230 11.05 -10.58 -6.25
CA LEU A 230 10.75 -9.95 -7.54
C LEU A 230 11.17 -10.84 -8.73
N ALA A 231 12.33 -11.49 -8.63
CA ALA A 231 12.86 -12.36 -9.68
C ALA A 231 12.17 -13.73 -9.77
N CYS A 232 11.38 -14.12 -8.77
CA CYS A 232 10.72 -15.42 -8.73
C CYS A 232 9.48 -15.44 -9.65
N ALA A 233 9.61 -16.02 -10.84
CA ALA A 233 8.49 -16.11 -11.80
C ALA A 233 7.30 -16.96 -11.31
N ALA A 234 7.50 -17.81 -10.29
CA ALA A 234 6.44 -18.61 -9.67
C ALA A 234 5.72 -17.87 -8.53
N GLU A 235 6.22 -16.70 -8.13
CA GLU A 235 5.59 -15.88 -7.09
C GLU A 235 4.38 -15.12 -7.64
N SER A 236 3.42 -14.85 -6.77
CA SER A 236 2.24 -14.04 -7.08
C SER A 236 2.65 -12.66 -7.62
N PRO A 237 2.06 -12.17 -8.72
CA PRO A 237 2.30 -10.81 -9.22
C PRO A 237 2.05 -9.73 -8.15
N MET A 238 1.15 -10.00 -7.19
CA MET A 238 0.87 -9.14 -6.05
C MET A 238 2.11 -8.95 -5.16
N VAL A 239 2.75 -10.05 -4.76
CA VAL A 239 3.97 -10.00 -3.94
C VAL A 239 5.14 -9.39 -4.72
N ARG A 240 5.25 -9.72 -6.02
CA ARG A 240 6.33 -9.23 -6.88
C ARG A 240 6.26 -7.72 -7.08
N HIS A 241 5.07 -7.14 -7.27
CA HIS A 241 4.92 -5.70 -7.40
C HIS A 241 5.35 -4.98 -6.11
N GLU A 242 4.92 -5.50 -4.97
CA GLU A 242 5.21 -4.87 -3.68
C GLU A 242 6.69 -4.91 -3.35
N CYS A 243 7.36 -6.01 -3.71
CA CYS A 243 8.82 -6.10 -3.64
C CYS A 243 9.51 -5.10 -4.59
N ALA A 244 8.97 -4.83 -5.78
CA ALA A 244 9.51 -3.81 -6.67
C ALA A 244 9.37 -2.40 -6.08
N GLU A 245 8.21 -2.06 -5.51
CA GLU A 245 8.00 -0.76 -4.88
C GLU A 245 8.91 -0.56 -3.66
N ALA A 246 9.04 -1.59 -2.82
CA ALA A 246 9.98 -1.59 -1.70
C ALA A 246 11.43 -1.35 -2.14
N LEU A 247 11.87 -1.98 -3.25
CA LEU A 247 13.20 -1.73 -3.83
C LEU A 247 13.35 -0.28 -4.32
N GLY A 248 12.30 0.28 -4.92
CA GLY A 248 12.24 1.69 -5.31
C GLY A 248 12.44 2.63 -4.12
N ALA A 249 11.69 2.39 -3.04
CA ALA A 249 11.78 3.14 -1.79
C ALA A 249 13.15 3.02 -1.11
N ILE A 250 13.79 1.84 -1.10
CA ILE A 250 15.13 1.65 -0.51
C ILE A 250 16.23 2.38 -1.31
N ALA A 251 16.05 2.53 -2.63
CA ALA A 251 16.86 3.35 -3.52
C ALA A 251 18.39 3.07 -3.54
N ARG A 252 18.81 1.81 -3.42
CA ARG A 252 20.24 1.41 -3.49
C ARG A 252 20.67 0.98 -4.89
N PRO A 253 21.98 1.00 -5.24
CA PRO A 253 22.44 0.55 -6.56
C PRO A 253 22.00 -0.88 -6.92
N ALA A 254 21.93 -1.79 -5.94
CA ALA A 254 21.43 -3.14 -6.14
C ALA A 254 19.92 -3.17 -6.46
N CYS A 255 19.12 -2.28 -5.85
CA CYS A 255 17.71 -2.10 -6.19
C CYS A 255 17.52 -1.68 -7.64
N LEU A 256 18.29 -0.68 -8.09
CA LEU A 256 18.25 -0.19 -9.47
C LEU A 256 18.52 -1.31 -10.49
N ALA A 257 19.49 -2.18 -10.20
CA ALA A 257 19.79 -3.32 -11.06
C ALA A 257 18.62 -4.31 -11.13
N ALA A 258 18.01 -4.63 -9.99
CA ALA A 258 16.85 -5.52 -9.93
C ALA A 258 15.65 -4.93 -10.69
N LEU A 259 15.28 -3.66 -10.45
CA LEU A 259 14.16 -3.00 -11.12
C LEU A 259 14.35 -2.95 -12.64
N ARG A 260 15.55 -2.60 -13.11
CA ARG A 260 15.85 -2.58 -14.56
C ARG A 260 15.78 -3.96 -15.20
N ALA A 261 16.13 -5.02 -14.47
CA ALA A 261 16.04 -6.39 -14.97
C ALA A 261 14.57 -6.82 -15.19
N HIS A 262 13.62 -6.21 -14.48
CA HIS A 262 12.20 -6.56 -14.53
C HIS A 262 11.30 -5.48 -15.18
N ALA A 263 11.87 -4.41 -15.73
CA ALA A 263 11.11 -3.36 -16.42
C ALA A 263 10.33 -3.87 -17.66
N ALA A 264 10.71 -5.03 -18.22
CA ALA A 264 10.05 -5.69 -19.34
C ALA A 264 9.42 -7.05 -18.97
N ASP A 265 9.14 -7.28 -17.69
CA ASP A 265 8.48 -8.51 -17.20
C ASP A 265 7.19 -8.84 -17.97
N PRO A 266 6.80 -10.09 -18.20
CA PRO A 266 5.52 -10.40 -18.85
C PRO A 266 4.30 -9.93 -18.04
N GLU A 267 4.40 -9.85 -16.71
CA GLU A 267 3.32 -9.37 -15.86
C GLU A 267 3.22 -7.84 -15.90
N ARG A 268 2.06 -7.32 -16.31
CA ARG A 268 1.86 -5.87 -16.47
C ARG A 268 2.07 -5.11 -15.16
N VAL A 269 1.51 -5.62 -14.06
CA VAL A 269 1.65 -5.01 -12.73
C VAL A 269 3.12 -4.90 -12.32
N VAL A 270 3.94 -5.93 -12.61
CA VAL A 270 5.37 -5.93 -12.28
C VAL A 270 6.12 -4.90 -13.11
N ARG A 271 5.84 -4.80 -14.42
CA ARG A 271 6.45 -3.77 -15.28
C ARG A 271 6.11 -2.36 -14.81
N GLU A 272 4.83 -2.11 -14.53
CA GLU A 272 4.32 -0.81 -14.10
C GLU A 272 4.90 -0.43 -12.73
N SER A 273 5.01 -1.36 -11.78
CA SER A 273 5.66 -1.09 -10.49
C SER A 273 7.15 -0.84 -10.65
N CYS A 274 7.85 -1.54 -11.55
CA CYS A 274 9.25 -1.22 -11.86
C CYS A 274 9.38 0.18 -12.48
N GLU A 275 8.48 0.60 -13.38
CA GLU A 275 8.45 1.94 -13.96
C GLU A 275 8.30 3.01 -12.88
N VAL A 276 7.30 2.88 -12.00
CA VAL A 276 7.04 3.83 -10.90
C VAL A 276 8.18 3.80 -9.88
N ALA A 277 8.69 2.63 -9.51
CA ALA A 277 9.80 2.49 -8.57
C ALA A 277 11.11 3.09 -9.11
N LEU A 278 11.33 3.06 -10.43
CA LEU A 278 12.47 3.75 -11.05
C LEU A 278 12.33 5.27 -11.00
N ASP A 279 11.12 5.82 -11.21
CA ASP A 279 10.85 7.25 -11.01
C ASP A 279 11.05 7.66 -9.54
N LEU A 280 10.62 6.80 -8.60
CA LEU A 280 10.85 7.00 -7.17
C LEU A 280 12.34 6.96 -6.81
N TYR A 281 13.09 6.01 -7.37
CA TYR A 281 14.54 5.93 -7.22
C TYR A 281 15.23 7.22 -7.67
N GLU A 282 14.85 7.76 -8.83
CA GLU A 282 15.38 9.02 -9.35
C GLU A 282 15.00 10.20 -8.46
N HIS A 283 13.79 10.20 -7.90
CA HIS A 283 13.34 11.21 -6.94
C HIS A 283 14.15 11.19 -5.64
N GLU A 284 14.29 10.03 -5.00
CA GLU A 284 15.04 9.85 -3.73
C GLU A 284 16.52 10.27 -3.86
N ARG A 285 17.07 10.18 -5.07
CA ARG A 285 18.45 10.62 -5.37
C ARG A 285 18.53 12.02 -5.96
N GLY A 286 17.40 12.61 -6.31
CA GLY A 286 17.27 13.91 -6.96
C GLY A 286 17.22 15.07 -5.98
N PRO A 287 17.18 16.32 -6.48
CA PRO A 287 17.11 17.51 -5.64
C PRO A 287 15.69 17.89 -5.21
N ALA A 288 14.67 17.20 -5.74
CA ALA A 288 13.27 17.53 -5.51
C ALA A 288 12.86 17.22 -4.06
N PHE A 289 12.14 18.14 -3.42
CA PHE A 289 11.79 18.02 -2.00
C PHE A 289 10.64 17.05 -1.73
N GLN A 290 9.67 16.93 -2.64
CA GLN A 290 8.52 16.05 -2.49
C GLN A 290 8.17 15.35 -3.79
N TYR A 291 7.76 14.08 -3.69
CA TYR A 291 7.37 13.28 -4.84
C TYR A 291 6.03 13.74 -5.42
N ALA A 292 5.05 14.01 -4.54
CA ALA A 292 3.74 14.54 -4.86
C ALA A 292 3.80 16.07 -5.07
N ASP A 293 4.24 16.48 -6.26
CA ASP A 293 4.53 17.87 -6.63
C ASP A 293 3.42 18.52 -7.48
N GLY A 294 2.22 17.94 -7.54
CA GLY A 294 1.15 18.39 -8.45
C GLY A 294 0.77 19.86 -8.28
N LEU A 295 0.75 20.38 -7.06
CA LEU A 295 0.51 21.81 -6.79
C LEU A 295 1.66 22.70 -7.23
N GLU A 296 2.91 22.25 -7.08
CA GLU A 296 4.09 23.02 -7.46
C GLU A 296 4.15 23.18 -8.98
N ARG A 297 3.77 22.13 -9.72
CA ARG A 297 3.69 22.17 -11.19
C ARG A 297 2.62 23.12 -11.72
N LEU A 298 1.56 23.37 -10.95
CA LEU A 298 0.48 24.29 -11.33
C LEU A 298 0.78 25.75 -11.02
N ARG A 299 1.69 26.03 -10.08
CA ARG A 299 2.00 27.39 -9.64
C ARG A 299 3.23 27.92 -10.38
N PRO A 300 3.25 29.20 -10.79
CA PRO A 300 4.45 29.80 -11.34
C PRO A 300 5.59 29.78 -10.31
N PRO A 301 6.85 29.64 -10.73
CA PRO A 301 7.98 29.69 -9.81
C PRO A 301 7.98 31.02 -9.04
N PRO A 302 8.41 31.02 -7.77
CA PRO A 302 8.47 32.25 -6.99
C PRO A 302 9.30 33.30 -7.73
N SER A 303 8.69 34.46 -7.98
CA SER A 303 9.39 35.63 -8.49
C SER A 303 10.31 36.16 -7.39
N TRP A 304 11.61 35.95 -7.55
CA TRP A 304 12.66 36.53 -6.70
C TRP A 304 13.01 37.95 -7.15
#